data_AF-A0A2H1ITV3-F1
#
_entry.id   AF-A0A2H1ITV3-F1
#
_cell.length_a   1.000
_cell.length_b   1.000
_cell.length_c   1.000
_cell.angle_alpha   90.00
_cell.angle_beta   90.00
_cell.angle_gamma   90.00
#
_symmetry.space_group_name_H-M   'P 1'
#
loop_
_entity.id
_entity.type
_entity.pdbx_description
1 polymer ?
#
loop_
_entity_poly.entity_id
_entity_poly.type
_entity_poly.pdbx_seq_one_letter_code
_entity_poly.pdbx_strand_id
1 'polypeptide(L)'
;MTTTAQPSTRRLNTAKATVEAIATEMDRDENVFVMGEDVGDYGGIFSSITGLFERFGPERVIDTPISETGFIGAAIGAATEGMRPIVELMFVDFFGVCMDQIYNHMAKIDYESGGNVTVPLVLTTTVGGGYSDGAQHSQCLGGIFAHLPGMMIVVPSNPADAAGLMTAAIRDDNPIVFMFHKGIQGLPWMAKNRRSIGLSGEIAARIAEHDPNMLKTPIERVANPDIPIPYARPLEYAALPTPARIKEAILKQVNR
;
A
#
# COMPACT_ATOMS: atom_id res chain seq x y z
N MET A 1 -32.13 -3.88 -37.21
CA MET A 1 -31.59 -2.93 -36.21
C MET A 1 -31.04 -3.75 -35.06
N THR A 2 -29.74 -4.03 -35.07
CA THR A 2 -29.04 -4.72 -33.98
C THR A 2 -28.73 -3.68 -32.91
N THR A 3 -29.49 -3.69 -31.82
CA THR A 3 -29.21 -2.87 -30.64
C THR A 3 -27.93 -3.41 -30.01
N THR A 4 -26.79 -2.78 -30.29
CA THR A 4 -25.56 -3.03 -29.53
C THR A 4 -25.82 -2.66 -28.08
N ALA A 5 -25.90 -3.67 -27.22
CA ALA A 5 -25.95 -3.47 -25.77
C ALA A 5 -24.75 -2.59 -25.38
N GLN A 6 -25.03 -1.45 -24.75
CA GLN A 6 -23.99 -0.60 -24.15
C GLN A 6 -23.17 -1.49 -23.20
N PRO A 7 -21.83 -1.48 -23.29
CA PRO A 7 -21.00 -2.25 -22.37
C PRO A 7 -21.37 -1.85 -20.93
N SER A 8 -21.75 -2.85 -20.14
CA SER A 8 -22.06 -2.69 -18.72
C SER A 8 -20.81 -2.20 -18.00
N THR A 9 -20.75 -0.90 -17.68
CA THR A 9 -19.68 -0.37 -16.82
C THR A 9 -19.97 -0.75 -15.38
N ARG A 10 -19.43 -1.87 -14.93
CA ARG A 10 -19.50 -2.28 -13.52
C ARG A 10 -18.70 -1.30 -12.66
N ARG A 11 -19.35 -0.70 -11.66
CA ARG A 11 -18.70 0.23 -10.72
C ARG A 11 -18.20 -0.54 -9.50
N LEU A 12 -16.90 -0.47 -9.26
CA LEU A 12 -16.26 -1.03 -8.08
C LEU A 12 -15.71 0.10 -7.19
N ASN A 13 -15.73 -0.14 -5.89
CA ASN A 13 -14.86 0.59 -4.97
C ASN A 13 -13.45 -0.02 -5.03
N THR A 14 -12.49 0.63 -4.40
CA THR A 14 -11.08 0.24 -4.47
C THR A 14 -10.86 -1.15 -3.86
N ALA A 15 -11.52 -1.46 -2.74
CA ALA A 15 -11.43 -2.77 -2.10
C ALA A 15 -11.83 -3.90 -3.04
N LYS A 16 -13.01 -3.78 -3.68
CA LYS A 16 -13.49 -4.79 -4.64
C LYS A 16 -12.61 -4.89 -5.89
N ALA A 17 -12.05 -3.77 -6.36
CA ALA A 17 -11.14 -3.79 -7.49
C ALA A 17 -9.83 -4.54 -7.16
N THR A 18 -9.30 -4.36 -5.95
CA THR A 18 -8.15 -5.13 -5.44
C THR A 18 -8.48 -6.61 -5.32
N VAL A 19 -9.59 -6.97 -4.65
CA VAL A 19 -10.04 -8.37 -4.48
C VAL A 19 -10.14 -9.06 -5.83
N GLU A 20 -10.72 -8.41 -6.83
CA GLU A 20 -10.88 -8.99 -8.16
C GLU A 20 -9.56 -9.19 -8.91
N ALA A 21 -8.63 -8.25 -8.76
CA ALA A 21 -7.28 -8.42 -9.31
C ALA A 21 -6.57 -9.61 -8.67
N ILE A 22 -6.65 -9.74 -7.34
CA ILE A 22 -6.10 -10.90 -6.60
C ILE A 22 -6.76 -12.19 -7.09
N ALA A 23 -8.09 -12.23 -7.13
CA ALA A 23 -8.83 -13.43 -7.51
C ALA A 23 -8.49 -13.88 -8.94
N THR A 24 -8.34 -12.92 -9.87
CA THR A 24 -7.95 -13.19 -11.26
C THR A 24 -6.56 -13.81 -11.35
N GLU A 25 -5.60 -13.32 -10.55
CA GLU A 25 -4.26 -13.90 -10.55
C GLU A 25 -4.20 -15.24 -9.79
N MET A 26 -5.01 -15.43 -8.74
CA MET A 26 -5.13 -16.73 -8.05
C MET A 26 -5.77 -17.82 -8.93
N ASP A 27 -6.72 -17.45 -9.81
CA ASP A 27 -7.25 -18.37 -10.83
C ASP A 27 -6.20 -18.75 -11.88
N ARG A 28 -5.33 -17.79 -12.21
CA ARG A 28 -4.32 -17.92 -13.27
C ARG A 28 -3.12 -18.74 -12.82
N ASP A 29 -2.70 -18.58 -11.57
CA ASP A 29 -1.48 -19.15 -11.03
C ASP A 29 -1.76 -19.82 -9.68
N GLU A 30 -1.53 -21.13 -9.63
CA GLU A 30 -1.74 -21.94 -8.42
C GLU A 30 -0.76 -21.60 -7.29
N ASN A 31 0.34 -20.93 -7.60
CA ASN A 31 1.37 -20.52 -6.65
C ASN A 31 1.01 -19.22 -5.92
N VAL A 32 0.00 -18.48 -6.37
CA VAL A 32 -0.43 -17.21 -5.74
C VAL A 32 -1.35 -17.49 -4.57
N PHE A 33 -1.01 -17.09 -3.36
CA PHE A 33 -1.88 -17.29 -2.19
C PHE A 33 -1.85 -16.07 -1.28
N VAL A 34 -2.86 -15.94 -0.42
CA VAL A 34 -2.97 -14.85 0.55
C VAL A 34 -2.69 -15.39 1.94
N MET A 35 -1.93 -14.64 2.73
CA MET A 35 -1.76 -14.93 4.16
C MET A 35 -1.65 -13.66 4.99
N GLY A 36 -2.09 -13.71 6.24
CA GLY A 36 -2.04 -12.57 7.15
C GLY A 36 -3.04 -12.71 8.30
N GLU A 37 -3.22 -11.62 9.04
CA GLU A 37 -4.15 -11.57 10.18
C GLU A 37 -5.56 -11.22 9.71
N ASP A 38 -6.54 -12.01 10.11
CA ASP A 38 -7.97 -11.85 9.78
C ASP A 38 -8.25 -11.79 8.26
N VAL A 39 -7.40 -12.42 7.43
CA VAL A 39 -7.56 -12.45 5.96
C VAL A 39 -8.43 -13.61 5.47
N GLY A 40 -8.63 -14.64 6.31
CA GLY A 40 -9.42 -15.83 6.01
C GLY A 40 -10.93 -15.54 5.98
N ASP A 41 -11.70 -16.20 6.84
CA ASP A 41 -13.17 -16.10 6.84
C ASP A 41 -13.68 -14.66 7.06
N TYR A 42 -12.89 -13.82 7.74
CA TYR A 42 -13.22 -12.41 7.96
C TYR A 42 -13.02 -11.54 6.70
N GLY A 43 -12.12 -11.92 5.78
CA GLY A 43 -11.90 -11.24 4.50
C GLY A 43 -11.08 -9.95 4.57
N GLY A 44 -10.27 -9.78 5.63
CA GLY A 44 -9.42 -8.62 5.88
C GLY A 44 -10.17 -7.44 6.49
N ILE A 45 -9.52 -6.72 7.42
CA ILE A 45 -10.11 -5.60 8.17
C ILE A 45 -10.61 -4.45 7.29
N PHE A 46 -10.05 -4.31 6.09
CA PHE A 46 -10.45 -3.30 5.10
C PHE A 46 -11.16 -3.88 3.88
N SER A 47 -11.71 -5.09 4.01
CA SER A 47 -12.36 -5.83 2.92
C SER A 47 -11.44 -6.01 1.69
N SER A 48 -10.13 -6.04 1.91
CA SER A 48 -9.09 -6.18 0.88
C SER A 48 -9.07 -7.58 0.27
N ILE A 49 -9.61 -8.58 0.96
CA ILE A 49 -9.54 -10.02 0.63
C ILE A 49 -10.95 -10.68 0.67
N THR A 50 -12.02 -9.89 0.83
CA THR A 50 -13.39 -10.41 1.02
C THR A 50 -13.84 -11.37 -0.09
N GLY A 51 -14.37 -12.53 0.29
CA GLY A 51 -14.89 -13.53 -0.64
C GLY A 51 -13.83 -14.48 -1.22
N LEU A 52 -12.54 -14.25 -0.94
CA LEU A 52 -11.47 -15.10 -1.45
C LEU A 52 -11.37 -16.42 -0.67
N PHE A 53 -11.62 -16.40 0.64
CA PHE A 53 -11.58 -17.61 1.47
C PHE A 53 -12.63 -18.63 1.03
N GLU A 54 -13.88 -18.19 0.82
CA GLU A 54 -14.96 -19.07 0.36
C GLU A 54 -14.72 -19.63 -1.05
N ARG A 55 -13.98 -18.87 -1.86
CA ARG A 55 -13.69 -19.23 -3.26
C ARG A 55 -12.49 -20.18 -3.41
N PHE A 56 -11.40 -19.90 -2.71
CA PHE A 56 -10.12 -20.60 -2.89
C PHE A 56 -9.77 -21.54 -1.73
N GLY A 57 -10.47 -21.44 -0.61
CA GLY A 57 -10.33 -22.33 0.54
C GLY A 57 -9.12 -22.01 1.43
N PRO A 58 -8.99 -22.75 2.55
CA PRO A 58 -8.03 -22.47 3.61
C PRO A 58 -6.57 -22.72 3.23
N GLU A 59 -6.29 -23.44 2.13
CA GLU A 59 -4.93 -23.68 1.65
C GLU A 59 -4.37 -22.50 0.83
N ARG A 60 -5.23 -21.59 0.38
CA ARG A 60 -4.87 -20.46 -0.50
C ARG A 60 -5.21 -19.09 0.08
N VAL A 61 -6.00 -19.05 1.15
CA VAL A 61 -6.27 -17.86 1.96
C VAL A 61 -6.12 -18.27 3.42
N ILE A 62 -4.99 -17.88 4.02
CA ILE A 62 -4.48 -18.46 5.26
C ILE A 62 -4.46 -17.41 6.38
N ASP A 63 -5.26 -17.61 7.42
CA ASP A 63 -5.12 -16.85 8.66
C ASP A 63 -3.86 -17.27 9.42
N THR A 64 -3.12 -16.28 9.92
CA THR A 64 -1.88 -16.48 10.66
C THR A 64 -2.03 -16.12 12.13
N PRO A 65 -1.20 -16.69 13.03
CA PRO A 65 -1.07 -16.13 14.38
C PRO A 65 -0.65 -14.65 14.32
N ILE A 66 -0.99 -13.90 15.36
CA ILE A 66 -0.60 -12.49 15.52
C ILE A 66 0.91 -12.41 15.83
N SER A 67 1.70 -12.47 14.77
CA SER A 67 3.16 -12.50 14.80
C SER A 67 3.70 -12.09 13.43
N GLU A 68 3.83 -10.79 13.23
CA GLU A 68 4.23 -10.15 11.98
C GLU A 68 5.58 -10.66 11.49
N THR A 69 6.54 -10.82 12.40
CA THR A 69 7.84 -11.41 12.08
C THR A 69 7.70 -12.84 11.57
N GLY A 70 6.82 -13.63 12.20
CA GLY A 70 6.61 -15.02 11.85
C GLY A 70 5.99 -15.19 10.47
N PHE A 71 4.86 -14.53 10.22
CA PHE A 71 4.13 -14.72 8.97
C PHE A 71 4.81 -14.04 7.77
N ILE A 72 5.50 -12.91 7.96
CA ILE A 72 6.29 -12.29 6.89
C ILE A 72 7.51 -13.17 6.56
N GLY A 73 8.18 -13.73 7.56
CA GLY A 73 9.28 -14.67 7.33
C GLY A 73 8.84 -15.94 6.59
N ALA A 74 7.67 -16.49 6.96
CA ALA A 74 7.08 -17.63 6.27
C ALA A 74 6.73 -17.29 4.80
N ALA A 75 6.18 -16.10 4.55
CA ALA A 75 5.91 -15.64 3.19
C ALA A 75 7.20 -15.52 2.37
N ILE A 76 8.27 -14.93 2.93
CA ILE A 76 9.56 -14.82 2.24
C ILE A 76 10.11 -16.21 1.91
N GLY A 77 10.08 -17.16 2.85
CA GLY A 77 10.52 -18.54 2.62
C GLY A 77 9.71 -19.24 1.52
N ALA A 78 8.38 -19.07 1.53
CA ALA A 78 7.53 -19.59 0.46
C ALA A 78 7.87 -18.97 -0.90
N ALA A 79 8.15 -17.66 -0.95
CA ALA A 79 8.54 -16.96 -2.16
C ALA A 79 9.87 -17.48 -2.74
N THR A 80 10.86 -17.73 -1.88
CA THR A 80 12.16 -18.28 -2.31
C THR A 80 12.07 -19.70 -2.85
N GLU A 81 11.03 -20.45 -2.48
CA GLU A 81 10.74 -21.81 -2.99
C GLU A 81 9.80 -21.80 -4.21
N GLY A 82 9.54 -20.62 -4.81
CA GLY A 82 8.79 -20.47 -6.05
C GLY A 82 7.29 -20.20 -5.89
N MET A 83 6.80 -20.01 -4.66
CA MET A 83 5.43 -19.55 -4.44
C MET A 83 5.32 -18.02 -4.64
N ARG A 84 4.10 -17.48 -4.76
CA ARG A 84 3.85 -16.04 -4.98
C ARG A 84 2.92 -15.46 -3.91
N PRO A 85 3.40 -15.33 -2.66
CA PRO A 85 2.56 -14.89 -1.55
C PRO A 85 2.15 -13.42 -1.67
N ILE A 86 0.90 -13.16 -1.34
CA ILE A 86 0.34 -11.86 -1.00
C ILE A 86 0.19 -11.85 0.52
N VAL A 87 1.14 -11.24 1.21
CA VAL A 87 1.16 -11.19 2.68
C VAL A 87 0.61 -9.86 3.18
N GLU A 88 -0.44 -9.89 3.99
CA GLU A 88 -1.09 -8.68 4.52
C GLU A 88 -0.59 -8.33 5.92
N LEU A 89 0.12 -7.20 6.02
CA LEU A 89 0.42 -6.53 7.29
C LEU A 89 -0.68 -5.51 7.58
N MET A 90 -1.52 -5.78 8.58
CA MET A 90 -2.77 -5.06 8.83
C MET A 90 -2.62 -3.53 8.80
N PHE A 91 -1.63 -2.99 9.51
CA PHE A 91 -1.28 -1.57 9.48
C PHE A 91 0.22 -1.41 9.31
N VAL A 92 0.63 -0.42 8.50
CA VAL A 92 2.06 -0.10 8.34
C VAL A 92 2.71 0.25 9.67
N ASP A 93 1.91 0.76 10.61
CA ASP A 93 2.31 1.10 11.97
C ASP A 93 2.95 -0.07 12.73
N PHE A 94 2.63 -1.32 12.38
CA PHE A 94 3.18 -2.53 13.01
C PHE A 94 4.48 -3.03 12.35
N PHE A 95 4.97 -2.36 11.31
CA PHE A 95 6.20 -2.80 10.61
C PHE A 95 7.43 -2.91 11.52
N GLY A 96 7.45 -2.20 12.65
CA GLY A 96 8.60 -2.16 13.55
C GLY A 96 8.99 -3.53 14.13
N VAL A 97 8.01 -4.42 14.37
CA VAL A 97 8.29 -5.76 14.91
C VAL A 97 8.83 -6.72 13.85
N CYS A 98 8.46 -6.53 12.59
CA CYS A 98 8.85 -7.38 11.46
C CYS A 98 9.90 -6.73 10.53
N MET A 99 10.48 -5.60 10.95
CA MET A 99 11.38 -4.81 10.11
C MET A 99 12.56 -5.63 9.60
N ASP A 100 13.13 -6.53 10.41
CA ASP A 100 14.23 -7.40 10.01
C ASP A 100 13.88 -8.29 8.80
N GLN A 101 12.68 -8.88 8.79
CA GLN A 101 12.19 -9.69 7.67
C GLN A 101 12.05 -8.86 6.39
N ILE A 102 11.53 -7.65 6.49
CA ILE A 102 11.32 -6.78 5.32
C ILE A 102 12.66 -6.22 4.81
N TYR A 103 13.46 -5.67 5.71
CA TYR A 103 14.67 -4.93 5.39
C TYR A 103 15.84 -5.86 5.05
N ASN A 104 16.14 -6.87 5.87
CA ASN A 104 17.32 -7.72 5.68
C ASN A 104 17.05 -8.91 4.77
N HIS A 105 15.83 -9.44 4.76
CA HIS A 105 15.52 -10.65 4.00
C HIS A 105 14.79 -10.32 2.69
N MET A 106 13.52 -9.93 2.76
CA MET A 106 12.67 -9.65 1.60
C MET A 106 13.37 -8.77 0.56
N ALA A 107 13.97 -7.65 1.00
CA ALA A 107 14.58 -6.70 0.08
C ALA A 107 15.98 -7.09 -0.45
N LYS A 108 16.70 -8.03 0.18
CA LYS A 108 18.14 -8.24 -0.14
C LYS A 108 18.48 -9.62 -0.66
N ILE A 109 17.63 -10.64 -0.44
CA ILE A 109 17.91 -12.02 -0.88
C ILE A 109 18.29 -12.09 -2.37
N ASP A 110 17.55 -11.39 -3.24
CA ASP A 110 17.86 -11.34 -4.67
C ASP A 110 19.28 -10.82 -4.94
N TYR A 111 19.61 -9.65 -4.37
CA TYR A 111 20.92 -9.04 -4.55
C TYR A 111 22.06 -9.85 -3.91
N GLU A 112 21.86 -10.36 -2.69
CA GLU A 112 22.87 -11.13 -1.95
C GLU A 112 23.13 -12.51 -2.58
N SER A 113 22.13 -13.07 -3.25
CA SER A 113 22.28 -14.29 -4.03
C SER A 113 22.89 -14.05 -5.41
N GLY A 114 23.15 -12.80 -5.80
CA GLY A 114 23.61 -12.45 -7.15
C GLY A 114 22.56 -12.72 -8.23
N GLY A 115 21.27 -12.63 -7.88
CA GLY A 115 20.13 -12.92 -8.76
C GLY A 115 19.80 -14.41 -8.91
N ASN A 116 20.37 -15.30 -8.08
CA ASN A 116 20.07 -16.73 -8.14
C ASN A 116 18.79 -17.12 -7.39
N VAL A 117 18.30 -16.25 -6.49
CA VAL A 117 17.08 -16.48 -5.70
C VAL A 117 16.20 -15.23 -5.79
N THR A 118 15.08 -15.33 -6.48
CA THR A 118 14.08 -14.25 -6.55
C THR A 118 13.15 -14.28 -5.34
N VAL A 119 12.51 -13.15 -5.01
CA VAL A 119 11.50 -13.04 -3.94
C VAL A 119 10.20 -12.46 -4.51
N PRO A 120 9.41 -13.26 -5.28
CA PRO A 120 8.16 -12.82 -5.89
C PRO A 120 7.03 -12.69 -4.86
N LEU A 121 7.10 -11.64 -4.03
CA LEU A 121 6.23 -11.43 -2.88
C LEU A 121 5.58 -10.05 -2.93
N VAL A 122 4.28 -9.99 -2.63
CA VAL A 122 3.56 -8.73 -2.41
C VAL A 122 3.23 -8.58 -0.94
N LEU A 123 3.89 -7.62 -0.26
CA LEU A 123 3.54 -7.17 1.08
C LEU A 123 2.46 -6.10 0.96
N THR A 124 1.20 -6.43 1.25
CA THR A 124 0.12 -5.45 1.33
C THR A 124 0.10 -4.83 2.72
N THR A 125 -0.09 -3.52 2.80
CA THR A 125 -0.26 -2.85 4.10
C THR A 125 -1.07 -1.58 3.99
N THR A 126 -1.68 -1.18 5.10
CA THR A 126 -2.54 0.01 5.14
C THR A 126 -1.82 1.22 5.68
N VAL A 127 -2.13 2.38 5.10
CA VAL A 127 -1.53 3.66 5.47
C VAL A 127 -2.57 4.76 5.63
N GLY A 128 -2.22 5.81 6.36
CA GLY A 128 -2.90 7.11 6.34
C GLY A 128 -3.92 7.34 7.45
N GLY A 129 -4.03 8.60 7.87
CA GLY A 129 -4.94 9.05 8.94
C GLY A 129 -6.23 9.68 8.43
N GLY A 130 -6.84 10.54 9.25
CA GLY A 130 -8.06 11.29 8.94
C GLY A 130 -9.36 10.62 9.38
N TYR A 131 -9.25 9.64 10.28
CA TYR A 131 -10.39 8.90 10.83
C TYR A 131 -10.33 8.81 12.37
N SER A 132 -9.35 9.48 13.00
CA SER A 132 -9.17 9.50 14.45
C SER A 132 -8.81 8.12 15.00
N ASP A 133 -7.90 7.41 14.33
CA ASP A 133 -7.36 6.13 14.83
C ASP A 133 -6.05 6.30 15.63
N GLY A 134 -5.56 7.54 15.75
CA GLY A 134 -4.36 7.88 16.51
C GLY A 134 -3.06 7.40 15.87
N ALA A 135 -1.98 7.46 16.65
CA ALA A 135 -0.61 7.36 16.16
C ALA A 135 -0.15 5.95 15.74
N GLN A 136 -0.88 4.91 16.13
CA GLN A 136 -0.54 3.50 15.88
C GLN A 136 -1.38 2.87 14.76
N HIS A 137 -2.15 3.67 14.02
CA HIS A 137 -3.00 3.18 12.92
C HIS A 137 -3.09 4.16 11.76
N SER A 138 -2.28 5.21 11.72
CA SER A 138 -2.48 6.35 10.81
C SER A 138 -1.25 6.76 10.04
N GLN A 139 -0.11 6.09 10.27
CA GLN A 139 1.16 6.53 9.71
C GLN A 139 1.21 6.37 8.18
N CYS A 140 2.10 7.13 7.55
CA CYS A 140 2.39 7.07 6.11
C CYS A 140 3.89 6.82 5.92
N LEU A 141 4.33 5.59 6.19
CA LEU A 141 5.75 5.26 6.32
C LEU A 141 6.47 4.99 5.00
N GLY A 142 5.87 5.33 3.85
CA GLY A 142 6.51 5.15 2.53
C GLY A 142 7.89 5.79 2.44
N GLY A 143 8.15 6.86 3.20
CA GLY A 143 9.49 7.46 3.33
C GLY A 143 10.53 6.50 3.91
N ILE A 144 10.20 5.74 4.95
CA ILE A 144 11.10 4.74 5.54
C ILE A 144 11.41 3.67 4.50
N PHE A 145 10.37 3.05 3.93
CA PHE A 145 10.53 1.97 2.96
C PHE A 145 11.31 2.41 1.72
N ALA A 146 11.13 3.65 1.24
CA ALA A 146 11.84 4.13 0.05
C ALA A 146 13.35 4.33 0.25
N HIS A 147 13.80 4.43 1.51
CA HIS A 147 15.23 4.44 1.85
C HIS A 147 15.80 3.03 2.04
N LEU A 148 14.98 1.98 1.86
CA LEU A 148 15.40 0.59 1.94
C LEU A 148 15.52 0.03 0.51
N PRO A 149 16.74 -0.07 -0.05
CA PRO A 149 16.91 -0.56 -1.42
C PRO A 149 16.60 -2.05 -1.54
N GLY A 150 16.17 -2.44 -2.75
CA GLY A 150 15.91 -3.83 -3.12
C GLY A 150 14.44 -4.25 -3.07
N MET A 151 13.52 -3.30 -2.89
CA MET A 151 12.08 -3.50 -3.03
C MET A 151 11.42 -2.35 -3.77
N MET A 152 10.26 -2.60 -4.37
CA MET A 152 9.44 -1.56 -5.01
C MET A 152 8.25 -1.19 -4.14
N ILE A 153 7.89 0.09 -4.12
CA ILE A 153 6.73 0.60 -3.35
C ILE A 153 5.70 1.11 -4.33
N VAL A 154 4.46 0.62 -4.20
CA VAL A 154 3.34 1.06 -5.03
C VAL A 154 2.20 1.56 -4.13
N VAL A 155 1.57 2.66 -4.56
CA VAL A 155 0.50 3.33 -3.81
C VAL A 155 -0.65 3.63 -4.78
N PRO A 156 -1.74 2.84 -4.81
CA PRO A 156 -2.88 3.13 -5.66
C PRO A 156 -3.65 4.36 -5.17
N SER A 157 -4.27 5.10 -6.10
CA SER A 157 -5.07 6.29 -5.76
C SER A 157 -6.57 6.13 -6.02
N ASN A 158 -6.95 5.13 -6.82
CA ASN A 158 -8.32 4.89 -7.27
C ASN A 158 -8.53 3.40 -7.64
N PRO A 159 -9.78 2.96 -7.91
CA PRO A 159 -10.04 1.55 -8.20
C PRO A 159 -9.32 0.99 -9.43
N ALA A 160 -9.13 1.78 -10.50
CA ALA A 160 -8.43 1.32 -11.69
C ALA A 160 -6.93 1.14 -11.41
N ASP A 161 -6.31 2.09 -10.71
CA ASP A 161 -4.93 1.97 -10.24
C ASP A 161 -4.77 0.75 -9.34
N ALA A 162 -5.69 0.53 -8.39
CA ALA A 162 -5.60 -0.58 -7.45
C ALA A 162 -5.62 -1.93 -8.15
N ALA A 163 -6.53 -2.13 -9.11
CA ALA A 163 -6.58 -3.35 -9.90
C ALA A 163 -5.31 -3.52 -10.74
N GLY A 164 -4.93 -2.50 -11.52
CA GLY A 164 -3.77 -2.59 -12.42
C GLY A 164 -2.44 -2.77 -11.69
N LEU A 165 -2.21 -2.01 -10.63
CA LEU A 165 -1.00 -2.11 -9.81
C LEU A 165 -0.94 -3.43 -9.05
N MET A 166 -2.07 -3.95 -8.54
CA MET A 166 -2.09 -5.24 -7.84
C MET A 166 -1.78 -6.38 -8.82
N THR A 167 -2.41 -6.40 -9.99
CA THR A 167 -2.10 -7.37 -11.05
C THR A 167 -0.62 -7.30 -11.46
N ALA A 168 -0.07 -6.10 -11.65
CA ALA A 168 1.33 -5.94 -12.00
C ALA A 168 2.25 -6.42 -10.86
N ALA A 169 1.94 -6.06 -9.61
CA ALA A 169 2.72 -6.45 -8.43
C ALA A 169 2.77 -7.97 -8.25
N ILE A 170 1.63 -8.66 -8.38
CA ILE A 170 1.57 -10.13 -8.25
C ILE A 170 2.40 -10.82 -9.33
N ARG A 171 2.51 -10.23 -10.52
CA ARG A 171 3.25 -10.80 -11.67
C ARG A 171 4.74 -10.47 -11.68
N ASP A 172 5.17 -9.54 -10.84
CA ASP A 172 6.56 -9.12 -10.76
C ASP A 172 7.37 -10.11 -9.89
N ASP A 173 8.60 -10.43 -10.29
CA ASP A 173 9.46 -11.34 -9.52
C ASP A 173 10.27 -10.65 -8.41
N ASN A 174 10.13 -9.33 -8.32
CA ASN A 174 10.72 -8.52 -7.25
C ASN A 174 9.79 -8.43 -6.03
N PRO A 175 10.34 -8.19 -4.83
CA PRO A 175 9.55 -7.89 -3.64
C PRO A 175 8.85 -6.53 -3.78
N ILE A 176 7.51 -6.53 -3.65
CA ILE A 176 6.66 -5.35 -3.77
C ILE A 176 6.02 -5.02 -2.42
N VAL A 177 6.06 -3.75 -2.03
CA VAL A 177 5.28 -3.21 -0.92
C VAL A 177 4.10 -2.42 -1.49
N PHE A 178 2.91 -3.00 -1.37
CA PHE A 178 1.65 -2.41 -1.82
C PHE A 178 0.98 -1.67 -0.67
N MET A 179 1.16 -0.34 -0.63
CA MET A 179 0.61 0.51 0.41
C MET A 179 -0.70 1.14 -0.04
N PHE A 180 -1.83 0.71 0.50
CA PHE A 180 -3.11 1.35 0.18
C PHE A 180 -3.59 2.26 1.31
N HIS A 181 -4.11 3.44 0.94
CA HIS A 181 -4.66 4.35 1.93
C HIS A 181 -6.04 3.86 2.40
N LYS A 182 -6.25 3.70 3.71
CA LYS A 182 -7.52 3.18 4.29
C LYS A 182 -8.73 3.94 3.75
N GLY A 183 -8.66 5.27 3.84
CA GLY A 183 -9.72 6.19 3.39
C GLY A 183 -10.09 6.16 1.90
N ILE A 184 -9.38 5.42 1.03
CA ILE A 184 -9.75 5.27 -0.38
C ILE A 184 -10.42 3.93 -0.71
N GLN A 185 -10.55 3.03 0.26
CA GLN A 185 -11.14 1.70 0.04
C GLN A 185 -12.62 1.75 -0.36
N GLY A 186 -13.30 2.86 -0.05
CA GLY A 186 -14.71 3.06 -0.38
C GLY A 186 -15.62 2.17 0.46
N LEU A 187 -15.22 1.93 1.71
CA LEU A 187 -16.00 1.21 2.71
C LEU A 187 -17.09 2.14 3.27
N PRO A 188 -18.35 1.68 3.41
CA PRO A 188 -19.48 2.53 3.81
C PRO A 188 -19.28 3.22 5.17
N TRP A 189 -18.55 2.57 6.08
CA TRP A 189 -18.31 3.02 7.45
C TRP A 189 -17.10 3.95 7.59
N MET A 190 -16.28 4.12 6.55
CA MET A 190 -15.06 4.92 6.60
C MET A 190 -15.21 6.25 5.86
N ALA A 191 -14.76 7.33 6.50
CA ALA A 191 -14.70 8.63 5.84
C ALA A 191 -13.73 8.61 4.66
N LYS A 192 -14.17 9.12 3.50
CA LYS A 192 -13.30 9.21 2.32
C LYS A 192 -12.19 10.23 2.55
N ASN A 193 -10.94 9.77 2.55
CA ASN A 193 -9.79 10.67 2.57
C ASN A 193 -9.40 11.02 1.14
N ARG A 194 -8.94 12.26 0.93
CA ARG A 194 -8.61 12.77 -0.40
C ARG A 194 -7.14 12.61 -0.76
N ARG A 195 -6.21 12.40 0.19
CA ARG A 195 -4.75 12.36 -0.07
C ARG A 195 -3.96 11.59 1.00
N SER A 196 -2.93 10.84 0.58
CA SER A 196 -1.84 10.33 1.42
C SER A 196 -0.58 11.17 1.18
N ILE A 197 0.32 11.28 2.16
CA ILE A 197 1.59 12.01 2.01
C ILE A 197 2.78 11.25 2.61
N GLY A 198 3.87 11.24 1.86
CA GLY A 198 5.19 10.74 2.22
C GLY A 198 6.05 10.75 0.97
N LEU A 199 7.37 10.98 1.09
CA LEU A 199 8.37 11.14 -0.01
C LEU A 199 8.60 12.56 -0.56
N SER A 200 7.86 13.57 -0.10
CA SER A 200 8.02 14.95 -0.62
C SER A 200 9.44 15.54 -0.43
N GLY A 201 10.19 15.08 0.58
CA GLY A 201 11.58 15.51 0.81
C GLY A 201 12.53 15.01 -0.27
N GLU A 202 12.53 13.71 -0.54
CA GLU A 202 13.37 13.09 -1.58
C GLU A 202 13.00 13.63 -2.97
N ILE A 203 11.71 13.77 -3.28
CA ILE A 203 11.27 14.38 -4.54
C ILE A 203 11.80 15.80 -4.69
N ALA A 204 11.74 16.60 -3.62
CA ALA A 204 12.26 17.96 -3.64
C ALA A 204 13.78 18.02 -3.86
N ALA A 205 14.53 17.13 -3.17
CA ALA A 205 15.97 17.02 -3.33
C ALA A 205 16.35 16.62 -4.77
N ARG A 206 15.71 15.57 -5.31
CA ARG A 206 15.94 15.09 -6.68
C ARG A 206 15.67 16.15 -7.74
N ILE A 207 14.59 16.92 -7.60
CA ILE A 207 14.28 18.03 -8.52
C ILE A 207 15.40 19.08 -8.47
N ALA A 208 15.81 19.48 -7.27
CA ALA A 208 16.84 20.49 -7.09
C ALA A 208 18.22 20.03 -7.59
N GLU A 209 18.56 18.75 -7.41
CA GLU A 209 19.81 18.13 -7.90
C GLU A 209 19.81 17.95 -9.42
N HIS A 210 18.66 17.64 -10.01
CA HIS A 210 18.54 17.40 -11.45
C HIS A 210 18.73 18.67 -12.28
N ASP A 211 18.06 19.76 -11.90
CA ASP A 211 18.26 21.07 -12.52
C ASP A 211 17.98 22.20 -11.50
N PRO A 212 19.02 22.82 -10.92
CA PRO A 212 18.85 23.87 -9.94
C PRO A 212 18.23 25.16 -10.51
N ASN A 213 18.21 25.33 -11.84
CA ASN A 213 17.66 26.51 -12.51
C ASN A 213 16.21 26.32 -12.96
N MET A 214 15.64 25.11 -12.84
CA MET A 214 14.26 24.82 -13.25
C MET A 214 13.22 25.56 -12.41
N LEU A 215 13.58 25.92 -11.18
CA LEU A 215 12.64 26.44 -10.18
C LEU A 215 12.61 27.97 -10.18
N LYS A 216 11.44 28.54 -10.47
CA LYS A 216 11.20 30.00 -10.37
C LYS A 216 11.12 30.49 -8.91
N THR A 217 10.73 29.61 -8.01
CA THR A 217 10.55 29.87 -6.58
C THR A 217 11.04 28.67 -5.77
N PRO A 218 11.45 28.86 -4.49
CA PRO A 218 11.83 27.75 -3.63
C PRO A 218 10.69 26.75 -3.43
N ILE A 219 11.02 25.46 -3.41
CA ILE A 219 10.04 24.37 -3.17
C ILE A 219 9.39 24.54 -1.79
N GLU A 220 8.06 24.43 -1.76
CA GLU A 220 7.27 24.41 -0.54
C GLU A 220 6.56 23.06 -0.38
N ARG A 221 6.75 22.41 0.78
CA ARG A 221 6.16 21.10 1.08
C ARG A 221 4.93 21.29 1.98
N VAL A 222 3.80 20.71 1.58
CA VAL A 222 2.59 20.63 2.41
C VAL A 222 2.45 19.21 2.94
N ALA A 223 2.93 18.99 4.16
CA ALA A 223 2.96 17.70 4.82
C ALA A 223 2.40 17.75 6.26
N ASN A 224 2.31 16.59 6.90
CA ASN A 224 2.08 16.49 8.33
C ASN A 224 3.25 17.17 9.06
N PRO A 225 2.99 17.88 10.17
CA PRO A 225 4.04 18.36 11.04
C PRO A 225 4.81 17.19 11.68
N ASP A 226 6.02 17.47 12.19
CA ASP A 226 6.90 16.48 12.84
C ASP A 226 6.39 16.09 14.24
N ILE A 227 5.21 15.46 14.27
CA ILE A 227 4.51 15.00 15.47
C ILE A 227 3.86 13.63 15.20
N PRO A 228 3.60 12.82 16.24
CA PRO A 228 2.69 11.68 16.13
C PRO A 228 1.29 12.12 15.71
N ILE A 229 0.60 11.30 14.90
CA ILE A 229 -0.76 11.62 14.45
C ILE A 229 -1.73 11.55 15.65
N PRO A 230 -2.39 12.66 16.02
CA PRO A 230 -3.27 12.67 17.18
C PRO A 230 -4.56 11.87 16.97
N TYR A 231 -5.11 11.32 18.06
CA TYR A 231 -6.46 10.75 18.06
C TYR A 231 -7.54 11.85 18.06
N ALA A 232 -7.36 12.91 18.85
CA ALA A 232 -8.38 13.93 19.01
C ALA A 232 -8.66 14.65 17.68
N ARG A 233 -9.89 14.55 17.18
CA ARG A 233 -10.31 15.03 15.85
C ARG A 233 -9.88 16.48 15.52
N PRO A 234 -9.98 17.47 16.42
CA PRO A 234 -9.49 18.83 16.14
C PRO A 234 -7.98 18.87 15.89
N LEU A 235 -7.20 18.08 16.63
CA LEU A 235 -5.75 18.01 16.50
C LEU A 235 -5.32 17.21 15.27
N GLU A 236 -6.00 16.08 15.00
CA GLU A 236 -5.76 15.28 13.78
C GLU A 236 -6.02 16.14 12.52
N TYR A 237 -7.16 16.82 12.46
CA TYR A 237 -7.50 17.69 11.34
C TYR A 237 -6.48 18.82 11.13
N ALA A 238 -5.97 19.40 12.23
CA ALA A 238 -4.92 20.42 12.18
C ALA A 238 -3.59 19.88 11.63
N ALA A 239 -3.27 18.60 11.90
CA ALA A 239 -2.05 17.96 11.40
C ALA A 239 -2.11 17.66 9.89
N LEU A 240 -3.29 17.29 9.37
CA LEU A 240 -3.44 16.81 7.98
C LEU A 240 -3.18 17.88 6.90
N PRO A 241 -2.66 17.48 5.72
CA PRO A 241 -2.49 18.35 4.55
C PRO A 241 -3.84 18.60 3.85
N THR A 242 -4.67 19.44 4.43
CA THR A 242 -6.03 19.70 3.92
C THR A 242 -6.04 20.44 2.58
N PRO A 243 -7.13 20.35 1.79
CA PRO A 243 -7.27 21.14 0.57
C PRO A 243 -7.09 22.65 0.78
N ALA A 244 -7.49 23.17 1.95
CA ALA A 244 -7.30 24.58 2.30
C ALA A 244 -5.82 24.95 2.43
N ARG A 245 -5.04 24.15 3.18
CA ARG A 245 -3.57 24.35 3.34
C ARG A 245 -2.85 24.22 1.99
N ILE A 246 -3.28 23.28 1.15
CA ILE A 246 -2.70 23.10 -0.19
C ILE A 246 -3.01 24.29 -1.09
N LYS A 247 -4.26 24.79 -1.08
CA LYS A 247 -4.64 26.00 -1.81
C LYS A 247 -3.83 27.21 -1.35
N GLU A 248 -3.68 27.41 -0.05
CA GLU A 248 -2.90 28.50 0.53
C GLU A 248 -1.43 28.46 0.07
N ALA A 249 -0.79 27.29 0.14
CA ALA A 249 0.57 27.11 -0.34
C ALA A 249 0.72 27.41 -1.84
N ILE A 250 -0.23 26.95 -2.68
CA ILE A 250 -0.24 27.28 -4.11
C ILE A 250 -0.34 28.79 -4.34
N LEU A 251 -1.28 29.46 -3.67
CA LEU A 251 -1.46 30.91 -3.82
C LEU A 251 -0.21 31.68 -3.38
N LYS A 252 0.45 31.25 -2.30
CA LYS A 252 1.71 31.83 -1.83
C LYS A 252 2.85 31.65 -2.84
N GLN A 253 2.90 30.53 -3.55
CA GLN A 253 3.93 30.27 -4.57
C GLN A 253 3.69 31.07 -5.85
N VAL A 254 2.43 31.21 -6.29
CA VAL A 254 2.09 31.94 -7.53
C VAL A 254 2.21 33.46 -7.38
N ASN A 255 1.99 33.99 -6.18
CA ASN A 255 2.03 35.43 -5.91
C ASN A 255 3.41 35.95 -5.43
N ARG A 256 4.48 35.17 -5.61
CA ARG A 256 5.86 35.55 -5.27
C ARG A 256 6.56 36.28 -6.39
#